data_AF-A0A8S8XP80-F1
#
_entry.id   AF-A0A8S8XP80-F1
#
_cell.length_a   1.000
_cell.length_b   1.000
_cell.length_c   1.000
_cell.angle_alpha   90.00
_cell.angle_beta   90.00
_cell.angle_gamma   90.00
#
_symmetry.space_group_name_H-M   'P 1'
#
loop_
_entity.id
_entity.type
_entity.pdbx_description
1 polymer ?
#
loop_
_entity_poly.entity_id
_entity_poly.type
_entity_poly.pdbx_seq_one_letter_code
_entity_poly.pdbx_strand_id
1 'polypeptide(L)'
;MTWGKAIPHWCDDLEQSLERAQKYNDKYALDGRDPSSIAGIQWCHGLFDRAFFPSLPIMGVVRKRDLETHASRLDMAKYADYINRYTSPDDEIFVVCGNSLIECYAARVMYDNGINVVTLLVYMMIQKTWN
;
A
#
# COMPACT_ATOMS: atom_id res chain seq x y z
N MET A 1 -0.69 -10.49 8.54
CA MET A 1 0.16 -10.60 9.75
C MET A 1 0.85 -9.29 10.11
N THR A 2 1.97 -8.90 9.47
CA THR A 2 2.67 -7.64 9.83
C THR A 2 1.82 -6.42 9.49
N TRP A 3 1.35 -6.33 8.24
CA TRP A 3 0.47 -5.23 7.81
C TRP A 3 -0.85 -5.20 8.59
N GLY A 4 -1.52 -6.35 8.75
CA GLY A 4 -2.78 -6.44 9.50
C GLY A 4 -2.66 -6.06 10.99
N LYS A 5 -1.47 -6.19 11.59
CA LYS A 5 -1.20 -5.72 12.96
C LYS A 5 -0.77 -4.26 13.06
N ALA A 6 -0.48 -3.61 11.92
CA ALA A 6 -0.17 -2.18 11.89
C ALA A 6 -1.46 -1.32 11.88
N ILE A 7 -2.52 -1.80 11.23
CA ILE A 7 -3.79 -1.06 11.05
C ILE A 7 -4.41 -0.54 12.35
N PRO A 8 -4.45 -1.32 13.47
CA PRO A 8 -5.04 -0.82 14.72
C PRO A 8 -4.39 0.46 15.24
N HIS A 9 -3.11 0.70 14.93
CA HIS A 9 -2.39 1.90 15.36
C HIS A 9 -2.78 3.17 14.57
N TRP A 10 -3.55 3.04 13.49
CA TRP A 10 -4.00 4.13 12.63
C TRP A 10 -5.51 4.33 12.64
N CYS A 11 -6.19 3.70 13.60
CA CYS A 11 -7.64 3.74 13.76
C CYS A 11 -7.99 4.17 15.18
N ASP A 12 -9.12 4.83 15.35
CA ASP A 12 -9.55 5.31 16.67
C ASP A 12 -10.09 4.17 17.55
N ASP A 13 -10.57 3.10 16.92
CA ASP A 13 -11.19 1.95 17.58
C ASP A 13 -11.03 0.64 16.79
N LEU A 14 -11.42 -0.46 17.44
CA LEU A 14 -11.32 -1.83 16.89
C LEU A 14 -12.22 -2.03 15.67
N GLU A 15 -13.43 -1.46 15.68
CA GLU A 15 -14.43 -1.66 14.62
C GLU A 15 -13.93 -1.05 13.32
N GLN A 16 -13.42 0.17 13.37
CA GLN A 16 -12.76 0.83 12.24
C GLN A 16 -11.51 0.07 11.77
N SER A 17 -10.71 -0.46 12.70
CA SER A 17 -9.53 -1.26 12.34
C SER A 17 -9.91 -2.52 11.57
N LEU A 18 -10.90 -3.27 12.04
CA LEU A 18 -11.40 -4.47 11.38
C LEU A 18 -12.02 -4.14 10.02
N GLU A 19 -12.85 -3.10 9.94
CA GLU A 19 -13.49 -2.67 8.70
C GLU A 19 -12.44 -2.28 7.64
N ARG A 20 -11.47 -1.42 8.01
CA ARG A 20 -10.42 -0.97 7.08
C ARG A 20 -9.53 -2.13 6.64
N ALA A 21 -9.11 -2.99 7.57
CA ALA A 21 -8.27 -4.14 7.26
C ALA A 21 -8.97 -5.11 6.30
N GLN A 22 -10.24 -5.44 6.57
CA GLN A 22 -11.03 -6.31 5.73
C GLN A 22 -11.28 -5.69 4.35
N LYS A 23 -11.67 -4.41 4.30
CA LYS A 23 -11.90 -3.67 3.06
C LYS A 23 -10.67 -3.66 2.15
N TYR A 24 -9.48 -3.42 2.70
CA TYR A 24 -8.26 -3.43 1.90
C TYR A 24 -7.87 -4.83 1.44
N ASN A 25 -8.04 -5.84 2.31
CA ASN A 25 -7.80 -7.23 1.92
C ASN A 25 -8.73 -7.64 0.77
N ASP A 26 -10.02 -7.39 0.90
CA ASP A 26 -11.02 -7.79 -0.10
C ASP A 26 -10.90 -7.04 -1.43
N LYS A 27 -10.39 -5.80 -1.38
CA LYS A 27 -10.20 -4.98 -2.57
C LYS A 27 -8.94 -5.36 -3.35
N TYR A 28 -7.83 -5.64 -2.67
CA TYR A 28 -6.52 -5.71 -3.29
C TYR A 28 -5.91 -7.12 -3.35
N ALA A 29 -6.29 -8.02 -2.43
CA ALA A 29 -5.76 -9.38 -2.44
C ALA A 29 -6.52 -10.23 -3.47
N LEU A 30 -5.78 -10.94 -4.33
CA LEU A 30 -6.37 -11.88 -5.28
C LEU A 30 -7.10 -13.02 -4.57
N ASP A 31 -6.59 -13.43 -3.40
CA ASP A 31 -7.15 -14.40 -2.46
C ASP A 31 -7.99 -13.76 -1.33
N GLY A 32 -8.38 -12.50 -1.51
CA GLY A 32 -9.33 -11.82 -0.63
C GLY A 32 -10.74 -12.40 -0.71
N ARG A 33 -11.66 -11.95 0.16
CA ARG A 33 -13.06 -12.44 0.24
C ARG A 33 -13.18 -13.96 0.46
N ASP A 34 -12.15 -14.55 1.04
CA ASP A 34 -12.08 -15.96 1.41
C ASP A 34 -12.24 -16.12 2.94
N PRO A 35 -12.85 -17.21 3.44
CA PRO A 35 -12.92 -17.47 4.88
C PRO A 35 -11.56 -17.43 5.59
N SER A 36 -10.48 -17.88 4.94
CA SER A 36 -9.12 -17.83 5.48
C SER A 36 -8.62 -16.39 5.58
N SER A 37 -8.97 -15.55 4.61
CA SER A 37 -8.69 -14.11 4.62
C SER A 37 -9.38 -13.43 5.80
N ILE A 38 -10.69 -13.69 6.02
CA ILE A 38 -11.44 -13.14 7.15
C ILE A 38 -10.84 -13.59 8.49
N ALA A 39 -10.58 -14.90 8.63
CA ALA A 39 -9.96 -15.45 9.82
C ALA A 39 -8.56 -14.87 10.05
N GLY A 40 -7.78 -14.63 9.00
CA GLY A 40 -6.45 -14.03 9.07
C GLY A 40 -6.45 -12.57 9.56
N ILE A 41 -7.42 -11.76 9.13
CA ILE A 41 -7.62 -10.40 9.63
C ILE A 41 -8.04 -10.42 11.09
N GLN A 42 -9.01 -11.26 11.45
CA GLN A 42 -9.46 -11.43 12.84
C GLN A 42 -8.33 -11.94 13.76
N TRP A 43 -7.49 -12.86 13.28
CA TRP A 43 -6.32 -13.34 14.01
C TRP A 43 -5.33 -12.21 14.31
N CYS A 44 -5.17 -11.25 13.40
CA CYS A 44 -4.32 -10.08 13.65
C CYS A 44 -4.80 -9.27 14.87
N HIS A 45 -6.10 -9.36 15.20
CA HIS A 45 -6.76 -8.75 16.36
C HIS A 45 -6.96 -9.71 17.54
N GLY A 46 -6.44 -10.95 17.47
CA GLY A 46 -6.37 -11.89 18.58
C GLY A 46 -7.25 -13.13 18.46
N LEU A 47 -8.07 -13.27 17.41
CA LEU A 47 -8.89 -14.47 17.22
C LEU A 47 -7.99 -15.71 17.07
N PHE A 48 -8.35 -16.81 17.74
CA PHE A 48 -7.63 -18.09 17.70
C PHE A 48 -6.16 -18.05 18.16
N ASP A 49 -5.76 -17.00 18.90
CA ASP A 49 -4.45 -16.93 19.54
C ASP A 49 -4.60 -16.82 21.07
N ARG A 50 -3.52 -17.09 21.80
CA ARG A 50 -3.48 -16.91 23.25
C ARG A 50 -3.14 -15.47 23.63
N ALA A 51 -3.32 -15.12 24.91
CA ALA A 51 -2.88 -13.83 25.46
C ALA A 51 -1.34 -13.75 25.60
N PHE A 52 -0.80 -12.56 25.36
CA PHE A 52 0.63 -12.23 25.48
C PHE A 52 0.84 -11.08 26.47
N PHE A 53 1.60 -11.34 27.52
CA PHE A 53 1.92 -10.36 28.55
C PHE A 53 3.38 -9.85 28.44
N PRO A 54 3.68 -8.63 28.93
CA PRO A 54 2.72 -7.64 29.43
C PRO A 54 1.88 -7.04 28.30
N SER A 55 0.73 -6.47 28.67
CA SER A 55 -0.15 -5.70 27.78
C SER A 55 0.62 -4.51 27.16
N LEU A 56 0.28 -4.14 25.92
CA LEU A 56 0.81 -2.96 25.23
C LEU A 56 -0.29 -1.91 25.00
N PRO A 57 0.08 -0.63 24.86
CA PRO A 57 -0.84 0.38 24.36
C PRO A 57 -1.49 -0.06 23.04
N ILE A 58 -2.77 0.25 22.87
CA ILE A 58 -3.61 -0.07 21.70
C ILE A 58 -3.89 -1.56 21.54
N MET A 59 -2.86 -2.40 21.40
CA MET A 59 -3.01 -3.82 21.08
C MET A 59 -3.31 -4.72 22.29
N GLY A 60 -3.21 -4.20 23.51
CA GLY A 60 -3.47 -4.96 24.72
C GLY A 60 -2.60 -6.21 24.82
N VAL A 61 -3.22 -7.37 25.02
CA VAL A 61 -2.56 -8.68 25.14
C VAL A 61 -2.54 -9.48 23.83
N VAL A 62 -2.89 -8.86 22.70
CA VAL A 62 -2.78 -9.50 21.38
C VAL A 62 -1.31 -9.75 21.05
N ARG A 63 -1.01 -10.85 20.33
CA ARG A 63 0.37 -11.19 19.96
C ARG A 63 1.10 -10.01 19.32
N LYS A 64 2.24 -9.68 19.91
CA LYS A 64 3.15 -8.61 19.50
C LYS A 64 3.76 -8.88 18.12
N ARG A 65 4.09 -7.81 17.42
CA ARG A 65 4.82 -7.83 16.15
C ARG A 65 5.93 -6.80 16.20
N ASP A 66 7.09 -7.22 16.70
CA ASP A 66 8.27 -6.37 16.70
C ASP A 66 8.82 -6.23 15.27
N LEU A 67 8.99 -4.99 14.80
CA LEU A 67 9.39 -4.70 13.43
C LEU A 67 10.87 -5.02 13.19
N GLU A 68 11.74 -4.69 14.15
CA GLU A 68 13.19 -4.93 14.04
C GLU A 68 13.50 -6.42 13.98
N THR A 69 12.94 -7.21 14.91
CA THR A 69 13.07 -8.68 14.93
C THR A 69 12.47 -9.33 13.69
N HIS A 70 11.41 -8.76 13.11
CA HIS A 70 10.83 -9.31 11.90
C HIS A 70 11.69 -8.98 10.66
N ALA A 71 12.16 -7.75 10.55
CA ALA A 71 13.01 -7.28 9.48
C ALA A 71 14.36 -7.99 9.47
N SER A 72 14.93 -8.31 10.63
CA SER A 72 16.22 -9.04 10.72
C SER A 72 16.20 -10.45 10.14
N ARG A 73 15.02 -10.99 9.84
CA ARG A 73 14.84 -12.32 9.21
C ARG A 73 14.64 -12.24 7.70
N LEU A 74 14.61 -11.03 7.13
CA LEU A 74 14.29 -10.78 5.73
C LEU A 74 15.40 -9.96 5.08
N ASP A 75 15.62 -10.18 3.79
CA ASP A 75 16.38 -9.27 2.97
C ASP A 75 15.50 -8.07 2.61
N MET A 76 15.59 -7.02 3.43
CA MET A 76 14.76 -5.82 3.27
C MET A 76 15.15 -5.01 2.03
N ALA A 77 16.41 -5.08 1.58
CA ALA A 77 16.85 -4.41 0.36
C ALA A 77 16.18 -5.07 -0.85
N LYS A 78 16.27 -6.40 -0.96
CA LYS A 78 15.60 -7.15 -2.03
C LYS A 78 14.08 -7.01 -1.99
N TYR A 79 13.49 -6.95 -0.80
CA TYR A 79 12.05 -6.69 -0.67
C TYR A 79 11.69 -5.29 -1.19
N ALA A 80 12.48 -4.26 -0.85
CA ALA A 80 12.29 -2.90 -1.33
C ALA A 80 12.41 -2.81 -2.86
N ASP A 81 13.44 -3.43 -3.44
CA ASP A 81 13.63 -3.50 -4.90
C ASP A 81 12.43 -4.16 -5.58
N TYR A 82 11.92 -5.25 -4.97
CA TYR A 82 10.74 -5.92 -5.48
C TYR A 82 9.51 -4.99 -5.44
N ILE A 83 9.16 -4.40 -4.30
CA ILE A 83 7.91 -3.62 -4.20
C ILE A 83 7.95 -2.28 -4.93
N ASN A 84 9.13 -1.69 -5.13
CA ASN A 84 9.30 -0.40 -5.80
C ASN A 84 9.53 -0.52 -7.31
N ARG A 85 9.56 -1.74 -7.86
CA ARG A 85 9.72 -1.94 -9.31
C ARG A 85 8.51 -1.42 -10.07
N TYR A 86 8.75 -0.90 -11.27
CA TYR A 86 7.68 -0.63 -12.22
C TYR A 86 7.14 -1.95 -12.81
N THR A 87 5.86 -1.96 -13.15
CA THR A 87 5.19 -3.09 -13.82
C THR A 87 5.59 -3.19 -15.30
N SER A 88 6.11 -2.10 -15.89
CA SER A 88 6.54 -2.05 -17.28
C SER A 88 7.71 -3.02 -17.54
N PRO A 89 7.64 -3.87 -18.58
CA PRO A 89 8.62 -4.93 -18.84
C PRO A 89 10.08 -4.45 -19.04
N ASP A 90 10.27 -3.24 -19.55
CA ASP A 90 11.55 -2.77 -20.10
C ASP A 90 12.04 -1.41 -19.52
N ASP A 91 11.61 -1.03 -18.31
CA ASP A 91 11.85 0.31 -17.73
C ASP A 91 11.40 1.48 -18.63
N GLU A 92 10.50 1.23 -19.59
CA GLU A 92 9.98 2.22 -20.51
C GLU A 92 9.35 3.41 -19.77
N ILE A 93 9.81 4.62 -20.11
CA ILE A 93 9.24 5.86 -19.58
C ILE A 93 8.13 6.34 -20.52
N PHE A 94 6.90 6.37 -20.01
CA PHE A 94 5.77 6.98 -20.68
C PHE A 94 5.79 8.49 -20.44
N VAL A 95 5.71 9.29 -21.50
CA VAL A 95 5.63 10.74 -21.39
C VAL A 95 4.20 11.19 -21.68
N VAL A 96 3.55 11.82 -20.70
CA VAL A 96 2.26 12.46 -20.87
C VAL A 96 2.48 13.96 -21.08
N CYS A 97 2.22 14.42 -22.31
CA CYS A 97 2.39 15.82 -22.70
C CYS A 97 1.06 16.57 -22.57
N GLY A 98 1.03 17.61 -21.73
CA GLY A 98 -0.18 18.41 -21.52
C GLY A 98 -0.24 19.03 -20.15
N ASN A 99 -1.24 19.87 -19.92
CA ASN A 99 -1.51 20.53 -18.64
C ASN A 99 -3.01 20.52 -18.27
N SER A 100 -3.83 19.79 -19.03
CA SER A 100 -5.24 19.60 -18.70
C SER A 100 -5.38 18.62 -17.53
N LEU A 101 -6.53 18.71 -16.86
CA LEU A 101 -6.89 17.80 -15.80
C LEU A 101 -6.91 16.33 -16.29
N ILE A 102 -7.27 16.11 -17.56
CA ILE A 102 -7.37 14.76 -18.13
C ILE A 102 -5.97 14.14 -18.28
N GLU A 103 -4.99 14.91 -18.76
CA GLU A 103 -3.61 14.41 -18.90
C GLU A 103 -2.98 14.16 -17.52
N CYS A 104 -3.14 15.09 -16.58
CA CYS A 104 -2.66 14.90 -15.21
C CYS A 104 -3.31 13.67 -14.55
N TYR A 105 -4.62 13.46 -14.76
CA TYR A 105 -5.33 12.30 -14.23
C TYR A 105 -4.88 11.00 -14.89
N ALA A 106 -4.69 10.98 -16.21
CA ALA A 106 -4.17 9.82 -16.92
C ALA A 106 -2.77 9.45 -16.43
N ALA A 107 -1.87 10.43 -16.29
CA ALA A 107 -0.53 10.22 -15.73
C ALA A 107 -0.60 9.67 -14.30
N ARG A 108 -1.52 10.20 -13.47
CA ARG A 108 -1.72 9.70 -12.10
C ARG A 108 -2.19 8.25 -12.09
N VAL A 109 -3.16 7.90 -12.92
CA VAL A 109 -3.66 6.51 -13.06
C VAL A 109 -2.54 5.58 -13.51
N MET A 110 -1.72 5.98 -14.48
CA MET A 110 -0.57 5.19 -14.93
C MET A 110 0.42 4.97 -13.79
N TYR A 111 0.80 6.04 -13.08
CA TYR A 111 1.71 5.98 -11.93
C TYR A 111 1.17 5.06 -10.82
N ASP A 112 -0.10 5.23 -10.44
CA ASP A 112 -0.74 4.45 -9.38
C ASP A 112 -0.85 2.95 -9.71
N ASN A 113 -0.72 2.57 -11.00
CA ASN A 113 -0.67 1.18 -11.46
C ASN A 113 0.77 0.69 -11.74
N GLY A 114 1.78 1.41 -11.24
CA GLY A 114 3.18 1.03 -11.35
C GLY A 114 3.78 1.23 -12.74
N ILE A 115 3.19 2.09 -13.57
CA ILE A 115 3.77 2.46 -14.87
C ILE A 115 4.73 3.63 -14.66
N ASN A 116 5.94 3.52 -15.21
CA ASN A 116 6.92 4.61 -15.17
C ASN A 116 6.47 5.75 -16.09
N VAL A 117 5.99 6.85 -15.52
CA VAL A 117 5.36 7.94 -16.25
C VAL A 117 5.90 9.30 -15.81
N VAL A 118 6.17 10.17 -16.78
CA VAL A 118 6.63 11.55 -16.59
C VAL A 118 5.64 12.49 -17.26
N THR A 119 5.21 13.53 -16.53
CA THR A 119 4.36 14.59 -17.09
C THR A 119 5.22 15.74 -17.61
N LEU A 120 5.03 16.11 -18.88
CA LEU A 120 5.68 17.27 -19.49
C LEU A 120 4.65 18.38 -19.67
N LEU A 121 4.76 19.42 -18.83
CA LEU A 121 3.93 20.61 -18.91
C LEU A 121 4.37 21.47 -20.10
N VAL A 122 3.61 21.45 -21.19
CA VAL A 122 3.85 22.33 -22.35
C VAL A 122 3.27 23.72 -22.06
N TYR A 123 3.91 24.46 -21.15
CA TYR A 123 3.80 25.92 -21.17
C TYR A 123 4.90 26.42 -22.12
N MET A 124 4.54 27.22 -23.13
CA MET A 124 5.48 27.94 -24.04
C MET A 124 6.05 27.20 -25.27
N MET A 125 5.22 26.64 -26.15
CA MET A 125 5.61 26.52 -27.58
C MET A 125 4.74 27.33 -28.56
N ILE A 126 3.73 28.09 -28.10
CA ILE A 126 2.82 28.85 -28.99
C ILE A 126 3.03 30.39 -28.89
N GLN A 127 3.98 30.87 -28.10
CA GLN A 127 4.20 32.33 -27.90
C GLN A 127 5.36 32.94 -28.71
N LYS A 128 6.04 32.20 -29.59
CA LYS A 128 7.12 32.74 -30.45
C LYS A 128 7.11 32.12 -31.85
N THR A 129 6.18 32.55 -32.70
CA THR A 129 6.29 32.57 -34.18
C THR A 129 5.09 33.35 -34.77
N TRP A 130 4.89 34.58 -34.31
CA TRP A 130 4.20 35.59 -35.11
C TRP A 130 4.96 36.91 -34.93
N ASN A 131 5.34 37.47 -36.09
CA ASN A 131 6.20 38.64 -36.37
C ASN A 131 7.70 38.35 -36.46
#